data_AF-A0A419GYP5-F1
#
_entry.id   AF-A0A419GYP5-F1
#
_cell.length_a   1.000
_cell.length_b   1.000
_cell.length_c   1.000
_cell.angle_alpha   90.00
_cell.angle_beta   90.00
_cell.angle_gamma   90.00
#
_symmetry.space_group_name_H-M   'P 1'
#
loop_
_entity.id
_entity.type
_entity.pdbx_description
1 polymer ?
#
loop_
_entity_poly.entity_id
_entity_poly.type
_entity_poly.pdbx_seq_one_letter_code
_entity_poly.pdbx_strand_id
1 'polypeptide(L)' 'MKNIIFTAIVLSVFITLYALSTKNVVPLPPDDNHAGIMEQKMCFDCHGPDKETPLSKKHPPKYECFKCHKTAKSNP' A
#
# COMPACT_ATOMS: atom_id res chain seq x y z
N MET A 1 2.75 37.67 -1.67
CA MET A 1 2.31 36.80 -0.56
C MET A 1 1.41 35.64 -1.02
N LYS A 2 0.29 35.88 -1.73
CA LYS A 2 -0.60 34.79 -2.22
C LYS A 2 0.13 33.67 -2.98
N ASN A 3 1.04 34.02 -3.90
CA ASN A 3 1.78 33.03 -4.69
C ASN A 3 2.75 32.21 -3.83
N ILE A 4 3.35 32.82 -2.81
CA ILE A 4 4.27 32.13 -1.88
C ILE A 4 3.49 31.12 -1.03
N ILE A 5 2.32 31.53 -0.50
CA ILE A 5 1.45 30.66 0.28
C ILE A 5 0.93 29.50 -0.59
N PHE A 6 0.48 29.80 -1.81
CA PHE A 6 0.03 28.78 -2.75
C PHE A 6 1.13 27.76 -3.05
N THR A 7 2.34 28.23 -3.40
CA THR A 7 3.49 27.36 -3.65
C THR A 7 3.86 26.53 -2.42
N ALA A 8 3.83 27.10 -1.22
CA ALA A 8 4.12 26.38 0.02
C ALA A 8 3.11 25.23 0.27
N ILE A 9 1.82 25.46 0.02
CA ILE A 9 0.78 24.42 0.15
C ILE A 9 1.02 23.31 -0.86
N VAL A 10 1.28 23.65 -2.12
CA VAL A 10 1.53 22.67 -3.19
C VAL A 10 2.74 21.81 -2.86
N LEU A 11 3.87 22.42 -2.46
CA LEU A 11 5.06 21.69 -2.05
C LEU A 11 4.81 20.79 -0.85
N SER A 12 4.07 21.27 0.16
CA SER A 12 3.72 20.47 1.33
C SER A 12 2.95 19.21 0.96
N VAL A 13 2.01 19.29 0.01
CA VAL A 13 1.27 18.13 -0.49
C VAL A 13 2.21 17.13 -1.16
N PHE A 14 3.08 17.58 -2.07
CA PHE A 14 4.02 16.69 -2.75
C PHE A 14 5.00 16.02 -1.79
N ILE A 15 5.56 16.77 -0.84
CA ILE A 15 6.47 16.23 0.18
C ILE A 15 5.77 15.16 1.01
N THR A 16 4.53 15.41 1.44
CA THR A 16 3.75 14.46 2.23
C THR A 16 3.49 13.17 1.45
N LEU A 17 3.02 13.30 0.20
CA LEU A 17 2.74 12.13 -0.65
C LEU A 17 4.01 11.33 -0.94
N TYR A 18 5.14 12.00 -1.19
CA TYR A 18 6.43 11.35 -1.37
C TYR A 18 6.85 10.56 -0.13
N ALA A 19 6.76 11.17 1.06
CA ALA A 19 7.10 10.52 2.32
C ALA A 19 6.20 9.30 2.63
N LEU A 20 4.92 9.34 2.24
CA LEU A 20 4.04 8.16 2.34
C LEU A 20 4.45 7.07 1.34
N SER A 21 4.89 7.44 0.14
CA SER A 21 5.30 6.49 -0.89
C SER A 21 6.60 5.74 -0.56
N THR A 22 7.47 6.30 0.28
CA THR A 22 8.74 5.68 0.68
C THR A 22 8.62 4.77 1.90
N LYS A 23 7.44 4.67 2.51
CA LYS A 23 7.23 3.73 3.61
C LYS A 23 7.42 2.29 3.11
N ASN A 24 8.28 1.55 3.79
CA ASN A 24 8.49 0.13 3.52
C ASN A 24 7.20 -0.65 3.78
N VAL A 25 6.71 -1.32 2.75
CA VAL A 25 5.56 -2.22 2.80
C VAL A 25 6.09 -3.64 2.62
N VAL A 26 5.48 -4.60 3.31
CA VAL A 26 5.86 -6.01 3.19
C VAL A 26 5.53 -6.47 1.76
N PRO A 27 6.48 -7.03 1.00
CA PRO A 27 6.20 -7.54 -0.34
C PRO A 27 5.25 -8.75 -0.26
N LEU A 28 4.60 -9.07 -1.38
CA LEU A 28 3.84 -10.32 -1.51
C LEU A 28 4.81 -11.51 -1.36
N PRO A 29 4.57 -12.43 -0.40
CA PRO A 29 5.45 -13.59 -0.21
C PRO A 29 5.51 -14.46 -1.47
N PRO A 30 6.70 -14.94 -1.86
CA PRO A 30 6.85 -15.87 -2.98
C PRO A 30 6.64 -17.31 -2.51
N ASP A 31 5.46 -17.63 -1.96
CA ASP A 31 5.09 -18.96 -1.49
C ASP A 31 3.85 -19.51 -2.21
N ASP A 32 3.54 -20.79 -1.98
CA ASP A 32 2.44 -21.49 -2.64
C ASP A 32 1.05 -20.94 -2.26
N ASN A 33 0.90 -20.33 -1.09
CA ASN A 33 -0.36 -19.71 -0.67
C ASN A 33 -0.63 -18.41 -1.43
N HIS A 34 0.41 -17.75 -1.92
CA HIS A 34 0.32 -16.52 -2.69
C HIS A 34 0.54 -16.73 -4.20
N ALA A 35 0.91 -17.95 -4.60
CA ALA A 35 1.04 -18.33 -5.99
C ALA A 35 -0.32 -18.29 -6.70
N GLY A 36 -0.40 -17.59 -7.84
CA GLY A 36 -1.61 -17.55 -8.66
C GLY A 36 -2.71 -16.60 -8.17
N ILE A 37 -2.49 -15.82 -7.10
CA ILE A 37 -3.43 -14.77 -6.69
C ILE A 37 -3.46 -13.69 -7.78
N MET A 38 -4.58 -13.62 -8.52
CA MET A 38 -4.78 -12.62 -9.57
C MET A 38 -5.82 -11.55 -9.19
N GLU A 39 -6.64 -11.82 -8.17
CA GLU A 39 -7.71 -10.93 -7.76
C GLU A 39 -7.56 -10.49 -6.31
N GLN A 40 -7.78 -9.19 -6.08
CA GLN A 40 -7.75 -8.58 -4.75
C GLN A 40 -8.73 -9.24 -3.77
N LYS A 41 -9.87 -9.76 -4.27
CA LYS A 41 -10.88 -10.40 -3.43
C LYS A 41 -10.34 -11.65 -2.71
N MET A 42 -9.44 -12.39 -3.37
CA MET A 42 -8.82 -13.61 -2.84
C MET A 42 -7.95 -13.32 -1.62
N CYS A 43 -7.37 -12.11 -1.52
CA CYS A 43 -6.59 -11.72 -0.36
C CYS A 43 -7.44 -11.71 0.93
N PHE A 44 -8.73 -11.39 0.82
CA PHE A 44 -9.63 -11.30 1.99
C PHE A 44 -10.09 -12.67 2.50
N ASP A 45 -9.77 -13.76 1.81
CA ASP A 45 -10.07 -15.11 2.32
C ASP A 45 -9.28 -15.39 3.61
N CYS A 46 -8.07 -14.83 3.72
CA CYS A 46 -7.19 -14.93 4.88
C CYS A 46 -6.95 -13.58 5.59
N HIS A 47 -6.99 -12.44 4.87
CA HIS A 47 -6.73 -11.10 5.41
C HIS A 47 -7.99 -10.27 5.71
N GLY A 48 -9.19 -10.87 5.66
CA GLY A 48 -10.43 -10.21 6.08
C GLY A 48 -10.49 -9.90 7.58
N PRO A 49 -11.43 -9.05 8.05
CA PRO A 49 -11.51 -8.59 9.46
C PRO A 49 -11.56 -9.71 10.50
N ASP A 50 -12.25 -10.81 10.17
CA ASP A 50 -12.50 -11.95 11.07
C ASP A 50 -11.78 -13.22 10.59
N LYS A 51 -10.71 -13.07 9.80
CA LYS A 51 -9.93 -14.17 9.27
C LYS A 51 -8.70 -14.44 10.13
N GLU A 52 -7.96 -15.48 9.78
CA GLU A 52 -6.80 -15.94 10.55
C GLU A 52 -5.68 -14.89 10.62
N THR A 53 -5.47 -14.13 9.55
CA THR A 53 -4.41 -13.12 9.46
C THR A 53 -4.95 -11.76 9.02
N PRO A 54 -5.83 -11.12 9.81
CA PRO A 54 -6.52 -9.90 9.38
C PRO A 54 -5.54 -8.76 9.09
N LEU A 55 -5.94 -7.83 8.21
CA LEU A 55 -5.17 -6.60 7.97
C LEU A 55 -4.89 -5.86 9.30
N SER A 56 -3.69 -5.28 9.40
CA SER A 56 -3.32 -4.47 10.56
C SER A 56 -4.31 -3.32 10.79
N LYS A 57 -4.56 -2.96 12.05
CA LYS A 57 -5.35 -1.75 12.40
C LYS A 57 -4.76 -0.45 11.83
N LYS A 58 -3.48 -0.45 11.45
CA LYS A 58 -2.79 0.68 10.81
C LYS A 58 -2.85 0.63 9.28
N HIS A 59 -3.49 -0.39 8.69
CA HIS A 59 -3.62 -0.51 7.25
C HIS A 59 -4.47 0.67 6.72
N PRO A 60 -4.00 1.38 5.68
CA PRO A 60 -4.79 2.45 5.09
C PRO A 60 -6.11 1.90 4.54
N PRO A 61 -7.19 2.70 4.45
CA PRO A 61 -8.50 2.23 3.97
C PRO A 61 -8.52 1.88 2.47
N LYS A 62 -7.38 2.02 1.77
CA LYS A 62 -7.27 1.63 0.37
C LYS A 62 -7.16 0.12 0.28
N TYR A 63 -8.07 -0.50 -0.47
CA TYR A 63 -8.09 -1.96 -0.63
C TYR A 63 -7.26 -2.45 -1.83
N GLU A 64 -6.67 -1.57 -2.64
CA GLU A 64 -5.84 -1.94 -3.81
C GLU A 64 -4.48 -2.56 -3.41
N CYS A 65 -4.49 -3.80 -2.92
CA CYS A 65 -3.37 -4.50 -2.29
C CYS A 65 -2.07 -4.39 -3.10
N PHE A 66 -2.13 -4.68 -4.41
CA PHE A 66 -0.96 -4.75 -5.29
C PHE A 66 -0.30 -3.40 -5.59
N LYS A 67 -0.92 -2.26 -5.27
CA LYS A 67 -0.26 -0.95 -5.42
C LYS A 67 0.92 -0.79 -4.46
N CYS A 68 0.84 -1.43 -3.31
CA CYS A 68 1.85 -1.34 -2.25
C CYS A 68 2.53 -2.69 -2.00
N HIS A 69 1.78 -3.79 -1.99
CA HIS A 69 2.29 -5.16 -1.81
C HIS A 69 2.75 -5.75 -3.14
N LYS A 70 3.90 -5.29 -3.60
CA LYS A 70 4.54 -5.74 -4.83
C LYS A 70 5.16 -7.13 -4.67
N THR A 71 5.26 -7.90 -5.74
CA THR A 71 5.95 -9.20 -5.71
C THR A 71 7.44 -8.98 -5.46
N ALA A 72 8.09 -9.89 -4.71
CA ALA A 72 9.52 -9.78 -4.40
C ALA A 72 10.42 -9.67 -5.65
N LYS A 73 9.95 -10.14 -6.82
CA LYS A 73 10.64 -10.03 -8.12
C LYS A 73 10.45 -8.68 -8.85
N SER A 74 9.66 -7.76 -8.32
CA SER A 74 9.29 -6.50 -9.01
C SER A 74 10.02 -5.25 -8.50
N ASN A 75 11.07 -5.42 -7.70
CA ASN A 75 12.08 -4.38 -7.53
C ASN A 75 13.11 -4.49 -8.67
N PRO A 76 13.33 -3.45 -9.50
CA PRO A 76 14.64 -3.26 -10.12
C PRO A 76 15.71 -2.99 -9.06
#